data_AF-A0A0B6ZME4-F1
#
_entry.id   AF-A0A0B6ZME4-F1
#
_cell.length_a   1.000
_cell.length_b   1.000
_cell.length_c   1.000
_cell.angle_alpha   90.00
_cell.angle_beta   90.00
_cell.angle_gamma   90.00
#
_symmetry.space_group_name_H-M   'P 1'
#
loop_
_entity.id
_entity.type
_entity.pdbx_description
1 polymer ?
#
loop_
_entity_poly.entity_id
_entity_poly.type
_entity_poly.pdbx_seq_one_letter_code
_entity_poly.pdbx_strand_id
1 'polypeptide(L)'
;MAYVHTIFKYPDEILSLPMFHAEIHSREKAEWYVNENSQGCGSYIVRPNTQNDPSYVSITIRQGSTVNHVRVYIERSRGAYKYYILEKNKFSSFRKLLTNYQRHRIHCLQEIDNLRLRIPLTTTSGSKQEWGSLNNIGEDYLAFTGSSSSDDTQTGSINTAARDRPRSHSAPHVVA
;
A
#
# COMPACT_ATOMS: atom_id res chain seq x y z
N MET A 1 -21.68 -13.02 -24.20
CA MET A 1 -20.67 -13.15 -23.13
C MET A 1 -21.39 -13.04 -21.80
N ALA A 2 -21.58 -14.17 -21.11
CA ALA A 2 -22.27 -14.19 -19.82
C ALA A 2 -21.34 -13.57 -18.77
N TYR A 3 -21.71 -12.41 -18.23
CA TYR A 3 -21.13 -11.91 -17.00
C TYR A 3 -21.48 -12.92 -15.91
N VAL A 4 -20.51 -13.72 -15.50
CA VAL A 4 -20.60 -14.49 -14.26
C VAL A 4 -20.72 -13.46 -13.13
N HIS A 5 -21.96 -13.12 -12.76
CA HIS A 5 -22.24 -12.48 -11.50
C HIS A 5 -21.74 -13.44 -10.43
N THR A 6 -20.51 -13.21 -9.98
CA THR A 6 -19.98 -13.92 -8.83
C THR A 6 -20.79 -13.36 -7.67
N ILE A 7 -21.85 -14.07 -7.29
CA ILE A 7 -22.69 -13.69 -6.16
C ILE A 7 -21.82 -13.87 -4.92
N PHE A 8 -21.16 -12.80 -4.50
CA PHE A 8 -20.42 -12.81 -3.26
C PHE A 8 -21.42 -12.99 -2.12
N LYS A 9 -21.28 -14.09 -1.39
CA LYS A 9 -22.11 -14.44 -0.23
C LYS A 9 -21.70 -13.66 1.03
N TYR A 10 -21.12 -12.47 0.87
CA TYR A 10 -20.74 -11.61 1.99
C TYR A 10 -21.88 -10.64 2.33
N PRO A 11 -21.96 -10.18 3.57
CA PRO A 11 -22.91 -9.13 3.97
C PRO A 11 -22.73 -7.86 3.14
N ASP A 12 -23.82 -7.17 2.80
CA ASP A 12 -23.81 -5.92 2.03
C ASP A 12 -22.88 -4.85 2.64
N GLU A 13 -22.72 -4.83 3.96
CA GLU A 13 -21.83 -3.89 4.64
C GLU A 13 -20.35 -4.07 4.28
N ILE A 14 -19.95 -5.25 3.79
CA ILE A 14 -18.61 -5.52 3.27
C ILE A 14 -18.54 -5.16 1.78
N LEU A 15 -19.54 -5.58 1.01
CA LEU A 15 -19.58 -5.36 -0.45
C LEU A 15 -19.65 -3.88 -0.82
N SER A 16 -20.31 -3.07 0.03
CA SER A 16 -20.42 -1.62 -0.13
C SER A 16 -19.17 -0.84 0.34
N LEU A 17 -18.11 -1.51 0.81
CA LEU A 17 -16.90 -0.83 1.22
C LEU A 17 -16.12 -0.35 0.00
N PRO A 18 -15.69 0.91 -0.04
CA PRO A 18 -14.92 1.40 -1.17
C PRO A 18 -13.55 0.71 -1.31
N MET A 19 -13.02 0.11 -0.24
CA MET A 19 -11.77 -0.67 -0.25
C MET A 19 -11.99 -2.18 -0.53
N PHE A 20 -13.20 -2.60 -0.90
CA PHE A 20 -13.50 -4.00 -1.19
C PHE A 20 -13.26 -4.35 -2.65
N HIS A 21 -12.22 -5.13 -2.90
CA HIS A 21 -11.80 -5.58 -4.22
C HIS A 21 -12.35 -6.96 -4.53
N ALA A 22 -13.55 -6.97 -5.10
CA ALA A 22 -14.24 -8.18 -5.56
C ALA A 22 -13.40 -8.99 -6.57
N GLU A 23 -12.62 -8.34 -7.44
CA GLU A 23 -11.88 -9.01 -8.53
C GLU A 23 -10.52 -9.60 -8.10
N ILE A 24 -10.10 -9.34 -6.85
CA ILE A 24 -8.80 -9.75 -6.33
C ILE A 24 -8.98 -10.95 -5.40
N HIS A 25 -8.99 -12.15 -5.97
CA HIS A 25 -9.12 -13.39 -5.20
C HIS A 25 -7.76 -14.01 -4.84
N SER A 26 -6.80 -13.92 -5.76
CA SER A 26 -5.46 -14.47 -5.57
C SER A 26 -4.66 -13.65 -4.57
N ARG A 27 -3.88 -14.36 -3.75
CA ARG A 27 -2.94 -13.75 -2.80
C ARG A 27 -1.89 -12.93 -3.53
N GLU A 28 -1.29 -13.49 -4.58
CA GLU A 28 -0.22 -12.85 -5.36
C GLU A 28 -0.71 -11.56 -6.03
N LYS A 29 -1.91 -11.60 -6.63
CA LYS A 29 -2.55 -10.42 -7.22
C LYS A 29 -2.80 -9.33 -6.18
N ALA A 30 -3.19 -9.71 -4.96
CA ALA A 30 -3.40 -8.78 -3.87
C ALA A 30 -2.09 -8.16 -3.36
N GLU A 31 -1.03 -8.95 -3.25
CA GLU A 31 0.31 -8.48 -2.87
C GLU A 31 0.84 -7.48 -3.91
N TRP A 32 0.77 -7.85 -5.19
CA TRP A 32 1.13 -6.96 -6.30
C TRP A 32 0.34 -5.65 -6.25
N TYR A 33 -1.00 -5.72 -6.15
CA TYR A 33 -1.84 -4.52 -6.13
C TYR A 33 -1.50 -3.58 -4.97
N VAL A 34 -1.34 -4.13 -3.76
CA VAL A 34 -0.99 -3.33 -2.58
C VAL A 34 0.42 -2.76 -2.70
N ASN A 35 1.38 -3.49 -3.27
CA ASN A 35 2.73 -2.98 -3.46
C ASN A 35 2.79 -1.81 -4.45
N GLU A 36 2.08 -1.93 -5.57
CA GLU A 36 2.08 -0.90 -6.63
C GLU A 36 1.30 0.35 -6.21
N ASN A 37 0.19 0.19 -5.48
CA ASN A 37 -0.74 1.28 -5.17
C ASN A 37 -0.60 1.82 -3.73
N SER A 38 0.28 1.24 -2.90
CA SER A 38 0.43 1.71 -1.53
C SER A 38 0.96 3.14 -1.46
N GLN A 39 0.35 3.94 -0.59
CA GLN A 39 0.79 5.30 -0.27
C GLN A 39 1.63 5.33 1.02
N GLY A 40 2.05 4.16 1.52
CA GLY A 40 2.85 4.00 2.73
C GLY A 40 2.40 2.85 3.62
N CYS A 41 3.03 2.75 4.79
CA CYS A 41 2.73 1.72 5.78
C CYS A 41 1.29 1.81 6.27
N GLY A 42 0.59 0.69 6.27
CA GLY A 42 -0.83 0.60 6.63
C GLY A 42 -1.78 0.80 5.46
N SER A 43 -1.28 0.82 4.21
CA SER A 43 -2.13 0.73 3.01
C SER A 43 -2.77 -0.65 2.91
N TYR A 44 -4.08 -0.73 2.78
CA TYR A 44 -4.80 -2.00 2.83
C TYR A 44 -5.97 -2.09 1.86
N ILE A 45 -6.31 -3.33 1.50
CA ILE A 45 -7.53 -3.71 0.76
C ILE A 45 -8.28 -4.80 1.52
N VAL A 46 -9.60 -4.83 1.34
CA VAL A 46 -10.45 -5.96 1.73
C VAL A 46 -10.76 -6.76 0.48
N ARG A 47 -10.67 -8.08 0.53
CA ARG A 47 -10.91 -8.94 -0.62
C ARG A 47 -11.55 -10.27 -0.24
N PRO A 48 -12.23 -10.94 -1.18
CA PRO A 48 -12.60 -12.35 -1.03
C PRO A 48 -11.37 -13.22 -0.74
N ASN A 49 -11.58 -14.31 -0.02
CA ASN A 49 -10.52 -15.30 0.15
C ASN A 49 -10.35 -16.17 -1.09
N THR A 50 -9.18 -16.77 -1.23
CA THR A 50 -8.82 -17.63 -2.37
C THR A 50 -9.73 -18.85 -2.52
N GLN A 51 -10.31 -19.34 -1.41
CA GLN A 51 -11.19 -20.51 -1.38
C GLN A 51 -12.66 -20.15 -1.64
N ASN A 52 -12.97 -18.86 -1.85
CA ASN A 52 -14.32 -18.33 -2.00
C ASN A 52 -15.28 -18.71 -0.86
N ASP A 53 -14.75 -18.89 0.36
CA ASP A 53 -15.53 -19.23 1.55
C ASP A 53 -16.27 -17.96 2.08
N PRO A 54 -17.60 -17.98 2.25
CA PRO A 54 -18.32 -16.84 2.83
C PRO A 54 -18.03 -16.58 4.31
N SER A 55 -17.44 -17.54 5.02
CA SER A 55 -17.21 -17.50 6.46
C SER A 55 -16.09 -16.53 6.88
N TYR A 56 -15.31 -16.02 5.92
CA TYR A 56 -14.27 -15.04 6.19
C TYR A 56 -13.87 -14.24 4.94
N VAL A 57 -13.35 -13.03 5.16
CA VAL A 57 -12.68 -12.22 4.15
C VAL A 57 -11.21 -12.04 4.50
N SER A 58 -10.40 -11.65 3.52
CA SER A 58 -8.99 -11.39 3.71
C SER A 58 -8.71 -9.90 3.60
N ILE A 59 -8.00 -9.34 4.57
CA ILE A 59 -7.44 -8.00 4.49
C ILE A 59 -5.97 -8.13 4.11
N THR A 60 -5.59 -7.59 2.95
CA THR A 60 -4.18 -7.50 2.55
C THR A 60 -3.67 -6.10 2.89
N ILE A 61 -2.51 -6.01 3.55
CA ILE A 61 -1.98 -4.75 4.07
C ILE A 61 -0.47 -4.67 3.92
N ARG A 62 0.03 -3.50 3.50
CA ARG A 62 1.46 -3.20 3.46
C ARG A 62 1.98 -2.78 4.84
N GLN A 63 3.06 -3.40 5.26
CA GLN A 63 3.80 -3.06 6.46
C GLN A 63 5.28 -2.86 6.12
N GLY A 64 5.69 -1.62 5.88
CA GLY A 64 7.04 -1.31 5.40
C GLY A 64 7.30 -1.98 4.05
N SER A 65 8.28 -2.89 4.03
CA SER A 65 8.66 -3.66 2.84
C SER A 65 7.92 -4.99 2.70
N THR A 66 7.10 -5.38 3.68
CA THR A 66 6.36 -6.65 3.65
C THR A 66 4.87 -6.43 3.42
N VAL A 67 4.20 -7.44 2.88
CA VAL A 67 2.75 -7.49 2.74
C VAL A 67 2.21 -8.61 3.61
N ASN A 68 1.22 -8.27 4.43
CA ASN A 68 0.57 -9.20 5.34
C ASN A 68 -0.87 -9.46 4.93
N HIS A 69 -1.37 -10.64 5.25
CA HIS A 69 -2.76 -11.02 5.03
C HIS A 69 -3.40 -11.39 6.35
N VAL A 70 -4.48 -10.70 6.69
CA VAL A 70 -5.22 -10.92 7.92
C VAL A 70 -6.58 -11.52 7.56
N ARG A 71 -6.90 -12.65 8.18
CA ARG A 71 -8.21 -13.28 8.05
C ARG A 71 -9.20 -12.59 8.99
N VAL A 72 -10.32 -12.13 8.45
CA VAL A 72 -11.45 -11.61 9.22
C VAL A 72 -12.62 -12.56 9.09
N TYR A 73 -12.94 -13.23 10.19
CA TYR A 73 -14.06 -14.16 10.28
C TYR A 73 -15.39 -13.42 10.33
N ILE A 74 -16.37 -14.03 9.68
CA ILE A 74 -17.76 -13.60 9.59
C ILE A 74 -18.60 -14.71 10.18
N GLU A 75 -19.15 -14.48 11.36
CA GLU A 75 -20.05 -15.40 12.04
C GLU A 75 -21.46 -14.82 12.03
N ARG A 76 -22.46 -15.65 11.74
CA ARG A 76 -23.86 -15.27 11.86
C ARG A 76 -24.45 -15.97 13.08
N SER A 77 -24.82 -15.20 14.10
CA SER A 77 -25.40 -15.72 15.34
C SER A 77 -26.69 -14.98 15.67
N ARG A 78 -27.77 -15.73 15.91
CA ARG A 78 -29.12 -15.22 16.25
C ARG A 78 -29.63 -14.14 15.28
N GLY A 79 -29.34 -14.29 13.99
CA GLY A 79 -29.77 -13.35 12.95
C GLY A 79 -28.89 -12.11 12.78
N ALA A 80 -27.85 -11.92 13.60
CA ALA A 80 -26.91 -10.82 13.50
C ALA A 80 -25.53 -11.31 13.04
N TYR A 81 -24.82 -10.48 12.27
CA TYR A 81 -23.43 -10.73 11.91
C TYR A 81 -22.49 -10.27 13.02
N LYS A 82 -21.42 -11.05 13.21
CA LYS A 82 -20.29 -10.77 14.09
C LYS A 82 -19.01 -10.91 13.28
N TYR A 83 -18.14 -9.93 13.44
CA TYR A 83 -16.88 -9.85 12.71
C TYR A 83 -15.71 -9.91 13.68
N TYR A 84 -14.68 -10.69 13.40
CA TYR A 84 -13.52 -10.77 14.27
C TYR A 84 -12.26 -11.22 13.54
N ILE A 85 -11.11 -10.74 13.99
CA ILE A 85 -9.80 -11.30 13.63
C ILE A 85 -9.37 -12.31 14.71
N LEU A 86 -9.61 -11.95 15.97
CA LEU A 86 -9.36 -12.78 17.15
C LEU A 86 -10.70 -13.08 17.81
N GLU A 87 -10.97 -14.33 18.14
CA GLU A 87 -12.27 -14.75 18.70
C GLU A 87 -12.67 -14.00 19.97
N LYS A 88 -11.70 -13.58 20.78
CA LYS A 88 -11.91 -12.74 21.97
C LYS A 88 -12.50 -11.35 21.68
N ASN A 89 -12.33 -10.83 20.45
CA ASN A 89 -12.71 -9.48 20.06
C ASN A 89 -13.70 -9.50 18.90
N LYS A 90 -14.99 -9.73 19.22
CA LYS A 90 -16.08 -9.74 18.24
C LYS A 90 -16.75 -8.37 18.12
N PHE A 91 -16.94 -7.92 16.89
CA PHE A 91 -17.58 -6.66 16.54
C PHE A 91 -18.96 -6.89 15.94
N SER A 92 -19.90 -5.98 16.22
CA SER A 92 -21.27 -6.03 15.67
C SER A 92 -21.37 -5.57 14.21
N SER A 93 -20.32 -4.93 13.68
CA SER A 93 -20.29 -4.32 12.35
C SER A 93 -18.86 -4.31 11.85
N PHE A 94 -18.66 -4.50 10.55
CA PHE A 94 -17.35 -4.56 9.92
C PHE A 94 -16.63 -3.20 10.01
N ARG A 95 -17.36 -2.09 9.86
CA ARG A 95 -16.81 -0.74 10.05
C ARG A 95 -16.22 -0.54 11.45
N LYS A 96 -16.88 -1.04 12.50
CA LYS A 96 -16.36 -0.96 13.88
C LYS A 96 -15.06 -1.75 14.03
N LEU A 97 -14.96 -2.92 13.40
CA LEU A 97 -13.73 -3.70 13.35
C LEU A 97 -12.61 -2.89 12.69
N LEU A 98 -12.86 -2.30 11.51
CA LEU A 98 -11.87 -1.49 10.81
C LEU A 98 -11.41 -0.28 11.64
N THR A 99 -12.35 0.50 12.20
CA THR A 99 -12.03 1.66 13.04
C THR A 99 -11.29 1.26 14.32
N ASN A 100 -11.60 0.09 14.88
CA ASN A 100 -10.86 -0.41 16.03
C ASN A 100 -9.40 -0.66 15.67
N TYR A 101 -9.12 -1.34 14.55
CA TYR A 101 -7.77 -1.67 14.10
C TYR A 101 -7.03 -0.55 13.33
N GLN A 102 -7.69 0.58 13.11
CA GLN A 102 -7.03 1.84 12.77
C GLN A 102 -6.26 2.41 13.97
N ARG A 103 -6.84 2.31 15.17
CA ARG A 103 -6.30 2.90 16.40
C ARG A 103 -5.49 1.89 17.22
N HIS A 104 -5.93 0.64 17.25
CA HIS A 104 -5.31 -0.45 18.00
C HIS A 104 -4.47 -1.33 17.08
N ARG A 105 -3.33 -1.79 17.59
CA ARG A 105 -2.45 -2.71 16.87
C ARG A 105 -3.14 -4.07 16.76
N ILE A 106 -3.09 -4.68 15.58
CA ILE A 106 -3.46 -6.09 15.41
C ILE A 106 -2.29 -6.91 15.96
N HIS A 107 -2.48 -7.60 17.08
CA HIS A 107 -1.55 -8.61 17.58
C HIS A 107 -2.14 -9.98 17.20
N CYS A 108 -1.65 -10.56 16.10
CA CYS A 108 -2.02 -11.91 15.69
C CYS A 108 -0.92 -12.91 16.03
N LEU A 109 -1.29 -14.20 16.15
CA LEU A 109 -0.39 -15.32 16.42
C LEU A 109 0.73 -15.53 15.39
N GLN A 110 0.77 -14.73 14.33
CA GLN A 110 1.74 -14.80 13.21
C GLN A 110 2.85 -13.73 13.31
N GLU A 111 3.17 -13.26 14.52
CA GLU A 111 4.24 -12.25 14.77
C GLU A 111 4.09 -10.92 14.00
N ILE A 112 2.89 -10.63 13.50
CA ILE A 112 2.59 -9.33 12.91
C ILE A 112 2.43 -8.33 14.06
N ASP A 113 3.53 -7.66 14.43
CA ASP A 113 3.51 -6.62 15.44
C ASP A 113 3.25 -5.25 14.81
N ASN A 114 2.60 -4.31 15.50
CA ASN A 114 2.40 -2.92 15.04
C ASN A 114 1.54 -2.69 13.77
N LEU A 115 0.75 -3.67 13.33
CA LEU A 115 -0.09 -3.51 12.15
C LEU A 115 -1.32 -2.63 12.43
N ARG A 116 -1.52 -1.61 11.58
CA ARG A 116 -2.66 -0.68 11.64
C ARG A 116 -3.25 -0.43 10.26
N LEU A 117 -4.58 -0.47 10.16
CA LEU A 117 -5.33 -0.25 8.91
C LEU A 117 -5.44 1.25 8.59
N ARG A 118 -4.38 1.91 8.12
CA ARG A 118 -4.34 3.37 8.03
C ARG A 118 -4.96 3.93 6.75
N ILE A 119 -4.61 3.35 5.60
CA ILE A 119 -4.90 3.94 4.29
C ILE A 119 -5.74 2.92 3.49
N PRO A 120 -7.06 3.13 3.36
CA PRO A 120 -7.89 2.27 2.53
C PRO A 120 -7.57 2.51 1.05
N LEU A 121 -7.15 1.48 0.32
CA LEU A 121 -6.96 1.55 -1.13
C LEU A 121 -8.30 1.26 -1.81
N THR A 122 -8.95 2.32 -2.28
CA THR A 122 -10.30 2.24 -2.83
C THR A 122 -10.31 1.67 -4.24
N THR A 123 -11.32 0.87 -4.55
CA THR A 123 -11.58 0.34 -5.87
C THR A 123 -12.29 1.43 -6.66
N THR A 124 -11.75 1.82 -7.80
CA THR A 124 -12.45 2.72 -8.74
C THR A 124 -13.55 1.91 -9.41
N SER A 125 -14.62 1.62 -8.68
CA SER A 125 -15.82 0.99 -9.24
C SER A 125 -16.81 2.09 -9.64
N GLY A 126 -16.55 2.68 -10.82
CA GLY A 126 -17.59 3.33 -11.62
C GLY A 126 -17.77 4.85 -11.48
N SER A 127 -16.80 5.64 -11.93
CA SER A 127 -17.08 6.81 -12.79
C SER A 127 -15.79 7.31 -13.44
N LYS A 128 -15.91 7.60 -14.73
CA LYS A 128 -14.93 8.26 -15.58
C LYS A 128 -14.82 9.72 -15.11
N GLN A 129 -13.58 10.19 -14.83
CA GLN A 129 -13.15 11.59 -14.60
C GLN A 129 -13.67 12.18 -13.26
N GLU A 130 -12.93 12.90 -12.42
CA GLU A 130 -11.79 13.79 -12.61
C GLU A 130 -10.75 13.64 -11.49
N TRP A 131 -9.48 13.79 -11.87
CA TRP A 131 -8.36 14.02 -10.97
C TRP A 131 -8.46 15.46 -10.46
N GLY A 132 -8.68 15.63 -9.15
CA GLY A 132 -8.50 16.92 -8.48
C GLY A 132 -9.71 17.37 -7.68
N SER A 133 -9.69 17.11 -6.37
CA SER A 133 -9.77 18.16 -5.35
C SER A 133 -9.91 17.55 -3.96
N LEU A 134 -9.28 18.25 -2.99
CA LEU A 134 -9.27 18.04 -1.54
C LEU A 134 -8.19 17.02 -1.09
N ASN A 135 -7.01 17.44 -0.62
CA ASN A 135 -6.86 18.35 0.51
C ASN A 135 -5.68 19.32 0.35
N ASN A 136 -6.04 20.61 0.25
CA ASN A 136 -5.28 21.69 0.87
C ASN A 136 -5.22 21.42 2.38
N ILE A 137 -4.04 21.05 2.88
CA ILE A 137 -3.61 21.36 4.24
C ILE A 137 -2.18 21.88 4.09
N GLY A 138 -2.04 23.16 4.38
CA GLY A 138 -0.87 23.96 4.05
C GLY A 138 0.38 23.50 4.76
N GLU A 139 1.51 23.73 4.11
CA GLU A 139 2.74 24.11 4.79
C GLU A 139 3.38 25.21 3.95
N ASP A 140 3.51 26.34 4.63
CA ASP A 140 4.06 27.61 4.22
C ASP A 140 5.59 27.50 4.31
N TYR A 141 6.30 27.37 3.17
CA TYR A 141 7.75 27.61 3.12
C TYR A 141 8.16 28.24 1.78
N LEU A 142 8.29 29.57 1.83
CA LEU A 142 9.44 30.36 1.34
C LEU A 142 9.92 30.15 -0.12
N ALA A 143 9.39 31.03 -0.97
CA ALA A 143 10.08 32.07 -1.77
C ALA A 143 11.56 31.91 -2.22
N PHE A 144 11.82 32.61 -3.35
CA PHE A 144 13.12 33.03 -3.93
C PHE A 144 13.81 31.98 -4.81
N THR A 145 14.17 32.17 -6.09
CA THR A 145 14.28 33.30 -7.04
C THR A 145 14.30 32.68 -8.44
N GLY A 146 13.67 33.28 -9.45
CA GLY A 146 14.42 34.10 -10.41
C GLY A 146 14.62 33.36 -11.74
N SER A 147 13.78 33.72 -12.72
CA SER A 147 13.85 33.31 -14.12
C SER A 147 15.09 33.87 -14.83
N SER A 148 15.62 33.14 -15.82
CA SER A 148 16.27 33.58 -17.08
C SER A 148 16.74 32.29 -17.79
N SER A 149 16.09 31.76 -18.82
CA SER A 149 16.04 32.17 -20.25
C SER A 149 17.40 32.39 -20.92
N SER A 150 17.41 32.06 -22.23
CA SER A 150 18.42 32.24 -23.29
C SER A 150 19.40 31.06 -23.43
N ASP A 151 19.33 30.22 -24.46
CA ASP A 151 19.53 30.37 -25.92
C ASP A 151 20.94 29.91 -26.36
N ASP A 152 20.96 29.37 -27.59
CA ASP A 152 22.07 29.21 -28.53
C ASP A 152 23.09 28.04 -28.46
N THR A 153 22.82 27.08 -29.35
CA THR A 153 23.58 26.73 -30.57
C THR A 153 25.12 26.64 -30.60
N GLN A 154 25.58 25.53 -31.22
CA GLN A 154 26.73 25.41 -32.15
C GLN A 154 28.15 25.05 -31.64
N THR A 155 28.58 23.86 -32.09
CA THR A 155 29.84 23.52 -32.80
C THR A 155 31.20 23.99 -32.29
N GLY A 156 32.18 23.08 -32.29
CA GLY A 156 33.57 23.45 -32.63
C GLY A 156 34.68 22.70 -31.90
N SER A 157 35.13 21.62 -32.53
CA SER A 157 36.49 21.08 -32.65
C SER A 157 37.69 21.67 -31.85
N ILE A 158 38.46 20.71 -31.30
CA ILE A 158 39.94 20.55 -31.23
C ILE A 158 40.82 21.59 -30.51
N ASN A 159 41.69 21.08 -29.62
CA ASN A 159 43.16 21.19 -29.65
C ASN A 159 43.75 20.66 -28.32
N THR A 160 44.40 19.48 -28.30
CA THR A 160 45.86 19.19 -28.41
C THR A 160 46.72 19.44 -27.17
N ALA A 161 47.52 18.39 -26.88
CA ALA A 161 48.80 18.35 -26.17
C ALA A 161 48.80 18.43 -24.63
N ALA A 162 49.70 17.80 -23.87
CA ALA A 162 50.66 16.71 -24.02
C ALA A 162 51.39 16.56 -22.65
N ARG A 163 52.14 15.47 -22.48
CA ARG A 163 53.17 15.11 -21.46
C ARG A 163 52.69 14.31 -20.24
N ASP A 164 52.96 13.00 -20.16
CA ASP A 164 54.26 12.27 -20.03
C ASP A 164 54.86 12.33 -18.59
N ARG A 165 54.57 11.26 -17.81
CA ARG A 165 55.39 10.42 -16.86
C ARG A 165 56.61 11.02 -16.10
N PRO A 166 57.30 10.28 -15.17
CA PRO A 166 56.92 9.30 -14.12
C PRO A 166 57.70 9.47 -12.77
N ARG A 167 57.52 8.51 -11.81
CA ARG A 167 58.46 8.05 -10.73
C ARG A 167 58.75 9.03 -9.56
N SER A 168 59.07 8.67 -8.31
CA SER A 168 59.29 7.41 -7.56
C SER A 168 59.62 7.71 -6.08
N HIS A 169 59.73 6.66 -5.26
CA HIS A 169 60.33 6.52 -3.90
C HIS A 169 59.38 6.74 -2.72
N SER A 170 59.43 6.00 -1.61
CA SER A 170 60.06 4.73 -1.19
C SER A 170 59.50 4.43 0.22
N ALA A 171 59.38 3.15 0.59
CA ALA A 171 59.18 2.70 1.97
C ALA A 171 60.44 3.00 2.84
N PRO A 172 60.41 2.84 4.17
CA PRO A 172 60.48 1.49 4.74
C PRO A 172 59.68 1.23 6.03
N HIS A 173 59.67 -0.07 6.28
CA HIS A 173 59.18 -0.94 7.34
C HIS A 173 59.96 -0.80 8.66
N VAL A 174 59.31 -0.84 9.84
CA VAL A 174 59.76 -1.64 11.01
C VAL A 174 58.69 -1.80 12.09
N VAL A 175 58.47 -3.08 12.41
CA VAL A 175 58.04 -3.78 13.65
C VAL A 175 57.95 -3.02 14.98
N ALA A 176 56.91 -3.38 15.74
CA ALA A 176 57.01 -3.83 17.14
C ALA A 176 55.94 -4.90 17.38
#